data_AF-A0A0F2PKV0-F1
#
_entry.id   AF-A0A0F2PKV0-F1
#
_cell.length_a   1.000
_cell.length_b   1.000
_cell.length_c   1.000
_cell.angle_alpha   90.00
_cell.angle_beta   90.00
_cell.angle_gamma   90.00
#
_symmetry.space_group_name_H-M   'P 1'
#
loop_
_entity.id
_entity.type
_entity.pdbx_description
1 polymer ?
#
loop_
_entity_poly.entity_id
_entity_poly.type
_entity_poly.pdbx_seq_one_letter_code
_entity_poly.pdbx_strand_id
1 'polypeptide(L)'
;LAHPRFASLTGDRAARVIGMLLIIPCASILVPLPLTNTVPGIGVALAAIGLIERDALFVILGLVVAMIWVTILVVGGPALLYFLIDYMLASGSAA
;
A
#
# COMPACT_ATOMS: atom_id res chain seq x y z
N LEU A 1 -3.40 -10.31 31.19
CA LEU A 1 -4.44 -9.25 31.20
C LEU A 1 -3.85 -8.01 30.54
N ALA A 2 -3.83 -7.96 29.21
CA ALA A 2 -3.28 -6.85 28.45
C ALA A 2 -4.27 -5.67 28.49
N HIS A 3 -3.80 -4.50 28.91
CA HIS A 3 -4.61 -3.31 29.04
C HIS A 3 -4.80 -2.66 27.66
N PRO A 4 -6.03 -2.49 27.16
CA PRO A 4 -6.27 -1.91 25.85
C PRO A 4 -5.92 -0.43 25.87
N ARG A 5 -4.71 -0.09 25.39
CA ARG A 5 -4.32 1.29 25.13
C ARG A 5 -5.02 1.69 23.83
N PHE A 6 -6.04 2.53 23.92
CA PHE A 6 -6.86 3.07 22.82
C PHE A 6 -7.96 2.17 22.22
N ALA A 7 -8.81 1.57 23.07
CA ALA A 7 -10.03 0.87 22.62
C ALA A 7 -10.98 1.71 21.74
N SER A 8 -10.89 3.05 21.81
CA SER A 8 -11.69 3.95 20.97
C SER A 8 -11.26 3.98 19.50
N LEU A 9 -10.03 3.56 19.18
CA LEU A 9 -9.48 3.57 17.81
C LEU A 9 -9.52 2.19 17.13
N THR A 10 -9.95 1.14 17.83
CA THR A 10 -10.13 -0.23 17.34
C THR A 10 -11.59 -0.73 17.49
N GLY A 11 -12.54 0.17 17.67
CA GLY A 11 -13.98 -0.16 17.58
C GLY A 11 -14.40 -0.51 16.15
N ASP A 12 -15.56 -1.14 15.99
CA ASP A 12 -16.07 -1.65 14.70
C ASP A 12 -16.07 -0.62 13.56
N ARG A 13 -16.26 0.67 13.88
CA ARG A 13 -16.20 1.77 12.90
C ARG A 13 -14.78 2.04 12.41
N ALA A 14 -13.79 2.02 13.29
CA ALA A 14 -12.40 2.28 12.93
C ALA A 14 -11.83 1.14 12.08
N ALA A 15 -12.15 -0.11 12.41
CA ALA A 15 -11.82 -1.27 11.57
C ALA A 15 -12.37 -1.13 10.15
N ARG A 16 -13.58 -0.59 10.00
CA ARG A 16 -14.22 -0.36 8.70
C ARG A 16 -13.51 0.74 7.89
N VAL A 17 -13.06 1.82 8.54
CA VAL A 17 -12.26 2.90 7.91
C VAL A 17 -10.87 2.40 7.50
N ILE A 18 -10.21 1.63 8.37
CA ILE A 18 -8.91 1.01 8.06
C ILE A 18 -9.06 0.06 6.87
N GLY A 19 -10.12 -0.76 6.85
CA GLY A 19 -10.46 -1.62 5.72
C GLY A 19 -10.63 -0.84 4.41
N MET A 20 -11.31 0.32 4.44
CA MET A 20 -11.39 1.21 3.27
C MET A 20 -10.03 1.73 2.82
N LEU A 21 -9.17 2.14 3.75
CA LEU A 21 -7.83 2.64 3.43
C LEU A 21 -6.92 1.56 2.84
N LEU A 22 -7.14 0.29 3.23
CA LEU A 22 -6.42 -0.86 2.67
C LEU A 22 -6.83 -1.22 1.23
N ILE A 23 -7.96 -0.73 0.73
CA ILE A 23 -8.36 -0.93 -0.68
C ILE A 23 -7.34 -0.28 -1.63
N ILE A 24 -6.75 0.85 -1.25
CA ILE A 24 -5.81 1.60 -2.07
C ILE A 24 -4.52 0.80 -2.36
N PRO A 25 -3.77 0.30 -1.36
CA PRO A 25 -2.61 -0.55 -1.60
C PRO A 25 -2.98 -1.89 -2.26
N CYS A 26 -4.16 -2.44 -2.00
CA CYS A 26 -4.65 -3.63 -2.71
C CYS A 26 -4.91 -3.36 -4.20
N ALA A 27 -5.43 -2.19 -4.56
CA ALA A 27 -5.56 -1.78 -5.96
C ALA A 27 -4.19 -1.58 -6.63
N SER A 28 -3.19 -1.13 -5.87
CA SER A 28 -1.81 -1.00 -6.35
C SER A 28 -1.12 -2.34 -6.60
N ILE A 29 -1.42 -3.37 -5.79
CA ILE A 29 -0.98 -4.78 -5.97
C ILE A 29 -1.55 -5.35 -7.28
N LEU A 30 -2.76 -4.94 -7.65
CA LEU A 30 -3.43 -5.40 -8.87
C LEU A 30 -2.76 -4.89 -10.15
N VAL A 31 -1.98 -3.81 -10.09
CA VAL A 31 -1.14 -3.34 -11.20
C VAL A 31 0.15 -4.17 -11.17
N PRO A 32 0.35 -5.14 -12.10
CA PRO A 32 1.46 -6.07 -12.04
C PRO A 32 2.71 -5.39 -12.61
N LEU A 33 3.29 -4.50 -11.81
CA LEU A 33 4.65 -3.99 -12.04
C LEU A 33 5.63 -4.85 -11.22
N PRO A 34 6.80 -5.18 -11.76
CA PRO A 34 7.83 -5.88 -10.97
C PRO A 34 8.18 -5.02 -9.75
N LEU A 35 8.37 -5.66 -8.59
CA LEU A 35 8.66 -5.04 -7.27
C LEU A 35 7.51 -4.27 -6.59
N THR A 36 6.33 -4.12 -7.21
CA THR A 36 5.22 -3.36 -6.61
C THR A 36 4.27 -4.16 -5.72
N ASN A 37 4.52 -5.47 -5.54
CA ASN A 37 3.66 -6.34 -4.73
C ASN A 37 4.16 -6.54 -3.30
N THR A 38 5.47 -6.60 -3.09
CA THR A 38 6.05 -7.00 -1.81
C THR A 38 5.94 -5.91 -0.76
N VAL A 39 6.29 -4.67 -1.10
CA VAL A 39 6.30 -3.55 -0.16
C VAL A 39 4.89 -3.13 0.31
N PRO A 40 3.89 -2.95 -0.58
CA PRO A 40 2.54 -2.65 -0.13
C PRO A 40 1.91 -3.87 0.55
N GLY A 41 2.24 -5.10 0.13
CA GLY A 41 1.82 -6.32 0.83
C GLY A 41 2.29 -6.39 2.27
N ILE A 42 3.54 -5.99 2.56
CA ILE A 42 4.07 -5.89 3.92
C ILE A 42 3.32 -4.81 4.73
N GLY A 43 3.06 -3.65 4.14
CA GLY A 43 2.27 -2.59 4.78
C GLY A 43 0.86 -3.03 5.17
N VAL A 44 0.18 -3.74 4.26
CA VAL A 44 -1.14 -4.35 4.51
C VAL A 44 -1.07 -5.42 5.61
N ALA A 45 -0.05 -6.29 5.59
CA ALA A 45 0.12 -7.33 6.60
C ALA A 45 0.36 -6.74 8.00
N LEU A 46 1.19 -5.69 8.12
CA LEU A 46 1.43 -4.99 9.39
C LEU A 46 0.15 -4.34 9.91
N ALA A 47 -0.64 -3.72 9.03
CA ALA A 47 -1.92 -3.13 9.41
C ALA A 47 -2.93 -4.20 9.90
N ALA A 48 -2.97 -5.36 9.25
CA ALA A 48 -3.80 -6.49 9.67
C ALA A 48 -3.37 -7.06 11.04
N ILE A 49 -2.07 -7.19 11.29
CA ILE A 49 -1.54 -7.64 12.59
C ILE A 49 -1.91 -6.65 13.70
N GLY A 50 -1.78 -5.34 13.47
CA GLY A 50 -2.20 -4.33 14.45
C GLY A 50 -3.69 -4.38 14.78
N LEU A 51 -4.53 -4.71 13.80
CA LEU A 51 -5.97 -4.93 13.99
C LEU A 51 -6.25 -6.17 14.86
N ILE A 52 -5.53 -7.27 14.63
CA ILE A 52 -5.65 -8.53 15.40
C ILE A 52 -5.21 -8.32 16.85
N GLU A 53 -4.05 -7.69 17.05
CA GLU A 53 -3.48 -7.40 18.38
C GLU A 53 -4.23 -6.29 19.13
N ARG A 54 -5.21 -5.65 18.49
CA ARG A 54 -5.89 -4.44 18.97
C ARG A 54 -4.92 -3.31 19.32
N ASP A 55 -3.77 -3.27 18.65
CA ASP A 55 -2.72 -2.26 18.82
C ASP A 55 -2.77 -1.24 17.66
N ALA A 56 -3.28 -0.06 17.97
CA ALA A 56 -3.42 1.02 16.99
C ALA A 56 -2.07 1.51 16.44
N LEU A 57 -0.95 1.31 17.15
CA LEU A 57 0.36 1.74 16.69
C LEU A 57 0.80 0.96 15.46
N PHE A 58 0.65 -0.37 15.49
CA PHE A 58 0.98 -1.24 14.36
C PHE A 58 0.06 -0.99 13.14
N VAL A 59 -1.22 -0.68 13.39
CA VAL A 59 -2.16 -0.30 12.33
C VAL A 59 -1.67 0.96 11.61
N ILE A 60 -1.38 2.02 12.36
CA ILE A 60 -0.95 3.31 11.79
C ILE A 60 0.36 3.13 11.03
N LEU A 61 1.31 2.37 11.60
CA LEU A 61 2.61 2.15 11.00
C LEU A 61 2.49 1.38 9.67
N GLY A 62 1.68 0.32 9.64
CA GLY A 62 1.38 -0.42 8.40
C GLY A 62 0.70 0.44 7.35
N LEU A 63 -0.26 1.29 7.77
CA LEU A 63 -0.98 2.18 6.87
C LEU A 63 -0.07 3.27 6.28
N VAL A 64 0.80 3.87 7.10
CA VAL A 64 1.77 4.88 6.66
C VAL A 64 2.74 4.28 5.64
N VAL A 65 3.27 3.09 5.91
CA VAL A 65 4.17 2.38 4.98
C VAL A 65 3.45 2.09 3.66
N ALA A 66 2.21 1.58 3.72
CA ALA A 66 1.42 1.29 2.54
C ALA A 66 1.11 2.56 1.71
N MET A 67 0.73 3.66 2.37
CA MET A 67 0.40 4.93 1.69
C MET A 67 1.62 5.62 1.09
N ILE A 68 2.77 5.60 1.77
CA ILE A 68 4.04 6.10 1.21
C ILE A 68 4.38 5.33 -0.06
N TRP A 69 4.26 3.99 -0.02
CA TRP A 69 4.53 3.17 -1.20
C TRP A 69 3.59 3.48 -2.36
N VAL A 70 2.27 3.56 -2.09
CA VAL A 70 1.29 3.95 -3.11
C VAL A 70 1.65 5.30 -3.73
N THR A 71 2.09 6.28 -2.92
CA THR A 71 2.48 7.59 -3.42
C THR A 71 3.68 7.49 -4.37
N ILE A 72 4.70 6.71 -4.00
CA ILE A 72 5.87 6.44 -4.86
C ILE A 72 5.42 5.78 -6.17
N LEU A 73 4.46 4.87 -6.11
CA LEU A 73 3.98 4.14 -7.27
C LEU A 73 3.13 5.01 -8.20
N VAL A 74 2.29 5.88 -7.66
CA VAL A 74 1.50 6.85 -8.44
C VAL A 74 2.39 7.88 -9.13
N VAL A 75 3.50 8.28 -8.51
CA VAL A 75 4.45 9.23 -9.11
C VAL A 75 5.46 8.55 -10.04
N GLY A 76 5.99 7.38 -9.64
CA GLY A 76 7.00 6.64 -10.39
C GLY A 76 6.45 5.76 -11.51
N GLY A 77 5.20 5.31 -11.40
CA GLY A 77 4.51 4.51 -12.42
C GLY A 77 4.40 5.21 -13.78
N PRO A 78 3.93 6.47 -13.85
CA PRO A 78 3.92 7.24 -15.08
C PRO A 78 5.32 7.42 -15.68
N ALA A 79 6.34 7.68 -14.85
CA ALA A 79 7.72 7.85 -15.32
C ALA A 79 8.25 6.58 -16.01
N LEU A 80 7.96 5.40 -15.45
CA LEU A 80 8.31 4.11 -16.06
C LEU A 80 7.54 3.87 -17.37
N LEU A 81 6.24 4.21 -17.40
CA LEU A 81 5.41 4.12 -18.60
C LEU A 81 5.94 5.00 -19.73
N TYR A 82 6.28 6.27 -19.45
CA TYR A 82 6.88 7.16 -20.44
C TYR A 82 8.22 6.64 -20.93
N PHE A 83 9.09 6.15 -20.03
CA PHE A 83 10.36 5.54 -20.41
C PHE A 83 10.17 4.32 -21.33
N LEU A 84 9.19 3.47 -21.05
CA LEU A 84 8.88 2.30 -21.86
C LEU A 84 8.36 2.69 -23.25
N ILE A 85 7.48 3.71 -23.31
CA ILE A 85 6.96 4.24 -24.58
C ILE A 85 8.11 4.82 -25.41
N ASP A 86 8.99 5.63 -24.82
CA ASP A 86 10.17 6.18 -25.51
C ASP A 86 11.11 5.07 -25.99
N TYR A 87 11.36 4.04 -25.18
CA TYR A 87 12.17 2.89 -25.58
C TYR A 87 11.55 2.13 -26.76
N MET A 88 10.22 1.92 -26.74
CA MET A 88 9.52 1.25 -27.83
C MET A 88 9.57 2.08 -29.13
N LEU A 89 9.33 3.40 -29.04
CA LEU A 89 9.43 4.31 -30.17
C LEU A 89 10.85 4.40 -30.73
N ALA A 90 11.87 4.43 -29.86
CA ALA A 90 13.28 4.40 -30.26
C ALA A 90 13.65 3.07 -30.95
N SER A 91 13.17 1.94 -30.43
CA SER A 91 13.42 0.61 -31.01
C SER A 91 12.73 0.39 -32.36
N GLY A 92 11.56 1.02 -32.58
CA GLY A 92 10.85 1.01 -33.86
C GLY A 92 11.47 1.88 -34.96
N SER A 93 12.37 2.80 -34.59
CA SER A 93 13.11 3.65 -35.55
C SER A 93 14.38 3.01 -36.12
N ALA A 94 14.77 1.83 -35.61
CA ALA A 94 15.98 1.10 -35.99
C ALA A 94 15.72 -0.11 -36.93
N ALA A 95 14.48 -0.30 -37.38
CA ALA A 95 14.06 -1.29 -38.37
C ALA A 95 13.55 -0.60 -39.65
#